data_AF-A0A2M7FSG6-F1
#
_entry.id   AF-A0A2M7FSG6-F1
#
_cell.length_a   1.000
_cell.length_b   1.000
_cell.length_c   1.000
_cell.angle_alpha   90.00
_cell.angle_beta   90.00
_cell.angle_gamma   90.00
#
_symmetry.space_group_name_H-M   'P 1'
#
loop_
_entity.id
_entity.type
_entity.pdbx_description
1 polymer ?
#
loop_
_entity_poly.entity_id
_entity_poly.type
_entity_poly.pdbx_seq_one_letter_code
_entity_poly.pdbx_strand_id
1 'polypeptide(L)'
;MKSSRVADGLDHMLEAAQQAYVYVEGLAQEDFEEDKRAKQAVILNLIIIGEEATKLLKDEEAFVNQQPEIAWRGMKGMRNRIA
;
A
#
# COMPACT_ATOMS: atom_id res chain seq x y z
N MET A 1 5.96 11.42 -22.51
CA MET A 1 6.33 12.11 -21.25
C MET A 1 6.69 11.01 -20.27
N LYS A 2 7.96 10.83 -19.88
CA LYS A 2 8.28 9.85 -18.83
C LYS A 2 7.83 10.50 -17.51
N SER A 3 6.68 10.09 -16.99
CA SER A 3 6.34 10.36 -15.60
C SER A 3 7.51 9.91 -14.72
N SER A 4 7.79 10.67 -13.66
CA SER A 4 8.80 10.28 -12.68
C SER A 4 8.42 8.90 -12.13
N ARG A 5 9.35 7.94 -12.09
CA ARG A 5 9.11 6.61 -11.51
C ARG A 5 8.58 6.69 -10.08
N VAL A 6 8.98 7.75 -9.36
CA VAL A 6 8.43 8.08 -8.04
C VAL A 6 6.94 8.38 -8.13
N ALA A 7 6.51 9.24 -9.05
CA ALA A 7 5.10 9.60 -9.21
C ALA A 7 4.25 8.39 -9.56
N ASP A 8 4.69 7.56 -10.51
CA ASP A 8 3.96 6.34 -10.88
C ASP A 8 3.81 5.37 -9.70
N GLY A 9 4.88 5.20 -8.89
CA GLY A 9 4.84 4.37 -7.69
C GLY A 9 3.89 4.92 -6.62
N LEU A 10 3.89 6.24 -6.41
CA LEU A 10 2.98 6.91 -5.47
C LEU A 10 1.51 6.82 -5.93
N ASP A 11 1.26 6.97 -7.23
CA ASP A 11 -0.09 6.86 -7.79
C ASP A 11 -0.63 5.44 -7.61
N HIS A 12 0.19 4.40 -7.84
CA HIS A 12 -0.21 3.02 -7.57
C HIS A 12 -0.49 2.77 -6.08
N MET A 13 0.32 3.33 -5.17
CA MET A 13 0.07 3.21 -3.73
C MET A 13 -1.23 3.89 -3.32
N LEU A 14 -1.51 5.07 -3.89
CA LEU A 14 -2.73 5.83 -3.62
C LEU A 14 -3.96 5.08 -4.13
N GLU A 15 -3.91 4.54 -5.36
CA GLU A 15 -4.98 3.75 -5.93
C GLU A 15 -5.26 2.51 -5.07
N ALA A 16 -4.23 1.77 -4.66
CA ALA A 16 -4.40 0.59 -3.81
C ALA A 16 -5.00 0.95 -2.44
N ALA A 17 -4.58 2.08 -1.85
CA ALA A 17 -5.17 2.56 -0.60
C ALA A 17 -6.66 2.90 -0.77
N GLN A 18 -7.03 3.59 -1.86
CA GLN A 18 -8.43 3.91 -2.17
C GLN A 18 -9.27 2.65 -2.38
N GLN A 19 -8.76 1.66 -3.12
CA GLN A 19 -9.45 0.39 -3.30
C GLN A 19 -9.66 -0.34 -1.97
N ALA A 20 -8.66 -0.38 -1.10
CA ALA A 20 -8.79 -0.96 0.24
C ALA A 20 -9.93 -0.29 1.04
N TYR A 21 -10.08 1.03 0.97
CA TYR A 21 -11.19 1.74 1.59
C TYR A 21 -12.55 1.37 0.99
N VAL A 22 -12.65 1.27 -0.33
CA VAL A 22 -13.90 0.87 -1.01
C VAL A 22 -14.36 -0.51 -0.56
N TYR A 23 -13.44 -1.47 -0.37
CA TYR A 23 -13.81 -2.83 0.08
C TYR A 23 -14.34 -2.91 1.50
N VAL A 24 -14.08 -1.91 2.34
CA VAL A 24 -14.54 -1.85 3.73
C VAL A 24 -15.63 -0.82 3.95
N GLU A 25 -16.03 -0.09 2.91
CA GLU A 25 -17.06 0.95 3.02
C GLU A 25 -18.40 0.35 3.44
N GLY A 26 -18.96 0.86 4.53
CA GLY A 26 -20.24 0.41 5.06
C GLY A 26 -20.20 -0.95 5.80
N LEU A 27 -19.04 -1.59 5.93
CA LEU A 27 -18.88 -2.80 6.74
C LEU A 27 -18.61 -2.44 8.20
N ALA A 28 -19.34 -3.06 9.13
CA ALA A 28 -18.93 -3.09 10.52
C ALA A 28 -17.67 -3.97 10.67
N GLN A 29 -16.96 -3.81 11.79
CA GLN A 29 -15.74 -4.58 12.03
C GLN A 29 -16.03 -6.08 12.05
N GLU A 30 -17.10 -6.48 12.72
CA GLU A 30 -17.51 -7.89 12.86
C GLU A 30 -17.84 -8.50 11.50
N ASP A 31 -18.52 -7.74 10.63
CA ASP A 31 -18.86 -8.17 9.28
C ASP A 31 -17.59 -8.35 8.42
N PHE A 32 -16.61 -7.44 8.55
CA PHE A 32 -15.33 -7.57 7.86
C PHE A 32 -14.52 -8.78 8.34
N GLU A 33 -14.57 -9.08 9.64
CA GLU A 33 -13.89 -10.24 10.21
C GLU A 33 -14.43 -11.57 9.65
N GLU A 34 -15.71 -11.64 9.29
CA GLU A 34 -16.32 -12.82 8.68
C GLU A 34 -16.23 -12.82 7.14
N ASP A 35 -16.18 -11.66 6.48
CA ASP A 35 -16.08 -11.56 5.02
C ASP A 35 -14.67 -11.85 4.48
N LYS A 36 -14.45 -13.12 4.11
CA LYS A 36 -13.21 -13.57 3.48
C LYS A 36 -12.87 -12.82 2.19
N ARG A 37 -13.85 -12.40 1.39
CA ARG A 37 -13.62 -11.71 0.10
C ARG A 37 -13.10 -10.31 0.37
N ALA A 38 -13.76 -9.56 1.25
CA ALA A 38 -13.30 -8.22 1.66
C ALA A 38 -11.88 -8.28 2.24
N LYS A 39 -11.61 -9.24 3.15
CA LYS A 39 -10.26 -9.43 3.70
C LYS A 39 -9.21 -9.70 2.63
N GLN A 40 -9.48 -10.62 1.70
CA GLN A 40 -8.54 -10.93 0.63
C GLN A 40 -8.29 -9.74 -0.30
N ALA A 41 -9.33 -8.96 -0.60
CA ALA A 41 -9.22 -7.75 -1.41
C ALA A 41 -8.38 -6.67 -0.71
N VAL A 42 -8.59 -6.45 0.59
CA VAL A 42 -7.77 -5.53 1.39
C VAL A 42 -6.32 -6.01 1.46
N ILE A 43 -6.10 -7.31 1.74
CA ILE A 43 -4.76 -7.91 1.82
C ILE A 43 -3.97 -7.70 0.52
N LEU A 44 -4.59 -7.91 -0.64
CA LEU A 44 -3.94 -7.68 -1.94
C LEU A 44 -3.48 -6.22 -2.08
N ASN A 45 -4.33 -5.27 -1.72
CA ASN A 45 -4.00 -3.84 -1.78
C ASN A 45 -2.87 -3.47 -0.81
N LEU A 46 -2.84 -4.04 0.40
CA LEU A 46 -1.73 -3.85 1.34
C LEU A 46 -0.40 -4.43 0.80
N ILE A 47 -0.44 -5.56 0.08
CA ILE A 47 0.74 -6.11 -0.59
C ILE A 47 1.26 -5.16 -1.67
N ILE A 48 0.38 -4.60 -2.50
CA ILE A 48 0.75 -3.64 -3.55
C ILE A 48 1.44 -2.42 -2.95
N ILE A 49 0.86 -1.84 -1.89
CA ILE A 49 1.45 -0.69 -1.18
C ILE A 49 2.85 -1.01 -0.68
N GLY A 50 3.05 -2.18 -0.05
CA GLY A 50 4.35 -2.57 0.47
C GLY A 50 5.38 -2.93 -0.61
N GLU A 51 4.93 -3.40 -1.77
CA GLU A 51 5.79 -3.66 -2.93
C GLU A 51 6.32 -2.35 -3.52
N GLU A 52 5.44 -1.37 -3.77
CA GLU A 52 5.85 -0.05 -4.27
C GLU A 52 6.74 0.68 -3.27
N ALA A 53 6.42 0.61 -1.96
CA ALA A 53 7.30 1.15 -0.93
C ALA A 53 8.69 0.48 -0.93
N THR A 54 8.77 -0.82 -1.23
CA THR A 54 10.04 -1.55 -1.34
C THR A 54 10.87 -1.09 -2.53
N LYS A 55 10.22 -0.83 -3.69
CA LYS A 55 10.88 -0.29 -4.87
C LYS A 55 11.40 1.12 -4.62
N LEU A 56 10.59 2.01 -4.04
CA LEU A 56 10.99 3.38 -3.71
C LEU A 56 12.17 3.41 -2.72
N LEU A 57 12.15 2.56 -1.68
CA LEU A 57 13.26 2.41 -0.73
C LEU A 57 14.56 1.96 -1.40
N LYS A 58 14.48 1.19 -2.49
CA LYS A 58 15.64 0.62 -3.17
C LYS A 58 16.20 1.55 -4.25
N ASP A 59 15.30 2.12 -5.06
CA ASP A 59 15.68 2.80 -6.30
C ASP A 59 15.63 4.34 -6.17
N GLU A 60 14.94 4.88 -5.14
CA GLU A 60 14.65 6.31 -4.98
C GLU A 60 14.93 6.80 -3.53
N GLU A 61 16.02 6.33 -2.91
CA GLU A 61 16.36 6.58 -1.50
C GLU A 61 16.42 8.09 -1.14
N ALA A 62 16.93 8.93 -2.04
CA ALA A 62 17.01 10.37 -1.84
C ALA A 62 15.62 11.02 -1.66
N PHE A 63 14.60 10.53 -2.37
CA PHE A 63 13.22 10.99 -2.21
C PHE A 63 12.64 10.50 -0.89
N VAL A 64 12.83 9.21 -0.58
CA VAL A 64 12.34 8.61 0.68
C VAL A 64 12.89 9.33 1.91
N ASN A 65 14.18 9.69 1.91
CA ASN A 65 14.80 10.42 3.01
C ASN A 65 14.30 11.86 3.17
N GLN A 66 13.71 12.45 2.13
CA GLN A 66 13.05 13.76 2.20
C GLN A 66 11.62 13.67 2.78
N GLN A 67 11.06 12.47 2.91
CA GLN A 67 9.71 12.21 3.38
C GLN A 67 9.71 11.27 4.61
N PRO A 68 10.38 11.63 5.71
CA PRO A 68 10.56 10.75 6.87
C PRO A 68 9.27 10.48 7.66
N GLU A 69 8.23 11.29 7.50
CA GLU A 69 6.92 11.12 8.13
C GLU A 69 6.13 9.94 7.57
N ILE A 70 6.43 9.52 6.33
CA ILE A 70 5.80 8.37 5.71
C ILE A 70 6.49 7.09 6.20
N ALA A 71 5.70 6.13 6.68
CA ALA A 71 6.21 4.89 7.28
C ALA A 71 6.70 3.86 6.23
N TRP A 72 7.60 4.24 5.31
CA TRP A 72 8.10 3.41 4.20
C TRP A 72 8.55 2.02 4.63
N ARG A 73 9.41 1.95 5.65
CA ARG A 73 9.92 0.69 6.20
C ARG A 73 8.82 -0.12 6.88
N GLY A 74 7.82 0.54 7.46
CA GLY A 74 6.62 -0.09 8.00
C GLY A 74 5.80 -0.79 6.91
N MET A 75 5.58 -0.12 5.78
CA MET A 75 4.86 -0.68 4.63
C MET A 75 5.59 -1.90 4.05
N LYS A 76 6.91 -1.82 3.85
CA LYS A 76 7.73 -2.98 3.48
C LYS A 76 7.62 -4.11 4.50
N GLY A 77 7.73 -3.79 5.79
CA GLY A 77 7.64 -4.76 6.87
C GLY A 77 6.28 -5.43 6.99
N MET A 78 5.19 -4.73 6.65
CA MET A 78 3.85 -5.29 6.57
C MET A 78 3.74 -6.31 5.44
N ARG A 79 4.15 -5.95 4.22
CA ARG A 79 4.14 -6.88 3.07
C ARG A 79 4.94 -8.15 3.35
N ASN A 80 6.09 -8.04 4.01
CA ASN A 80 6.91 -9.20 4.40
C ASN A 80 6.28 -10.12 5.46
N ARG A 81 5.24 -9.68 6.17
CA ARG A 81 4.50 -10.51 7.13
C ARG A 81 3.29 -11.18 6.50
N ILE A 82 2.75 -10.59 5.45
CA ILE A 82 1.54 -11.05 4.76
C ILE A 82 1.90 -12.08 3.66
N ALA A 83 3.00 -11.84 2.93
CA ALA A 83 3.49 -12.69 1.85
C ALA A 83 4.62 -13.60 2.34
#